data_AF-A0A9D0ZUC2-F1
#
_entry.id   AF-A0A9D0ZUC2-F1
#
_cell.length_a   1.000
_cell.length_b   1.000
_cell.length_c   1.000
_cell.angle_alpha   90.00
_cell.angle_beta   90.00
_cell.angle_gamma   90.00
#
_symmetry.space_group_name_H-M   'P 1'
#
loop_
_entity.id
_entity.type
_entity.pdbx_description
1 polymer ?
#
loop_
_entity_poly.entity_id
_entity_poly.type
_entity_poly.pdbx_seq_one_letter_code
_entity_poly.pdbx_strand_id
1 'polypeptide(L)'
;MEKIGKVLDSPEKFREIGLEEAKDFLDFQKSFARGMGLGVFLCILSPSLLIGAEGEGALSGILSAAGMVFLLLCVAAAVGLFIYYGMKTKEFSYLNEEPFRLEEFAGDYIEKLAEDNEGAFRVQIMSGVVFCMISMLPAVVFDELGLSLPLVENLLMVVLFFLVGIGVFCFVYGGIFKSGFDVLLQRGEYKIKKKLKRMNKK
;
A
#
# COMPACT_ATOMS: atom_id res chain seq x y z
N MET A 1 18.10 31.87 3.22
CA MET A 1 18.06 31.12 1.94
C MET A 1 19.45 30.97 1.32
N GLU A 2 20.39 31.88 1.60
CA GLU A 2 21.79 31.86 1.14
C GLU A 2 22.61 30.60 1.53
N LYS A 3 22.33 29.98 2.68
CA LYS A 3 22.97 28.70 3.09
C LYS A 3 22.51 27.47 2.30
N ILE A 4 21.42 27.57 1.54
CA ILE A 4 20.91 26.46 0.71
C ILE A 4 21.63 26.43 -0.64
N GLY A 5 21.91 27.61 -1.21
CA GLY A 5 22.71 27.74 -2.43
C GLY A 5 24.15 27.22 -2.29
N LYS A 6 24.80 27.44 -1.14
CA LYS A 6 26.18 26.95 -0.92
C LYS A 6 26.31 25.45 -0.67
N VAL A 7 25.26 24.77 -0.19
CA VAL A 7 25.27 23.29 -0.07
C VAL A 7 24.99 22.65 -1.43
N LEU A 8 24.23 23.33 -2.28
CA LEU A 8 24.01 23.00 -3.68
C LEU A 8 25.18 23.43 -4.60
N ASP A 9 26.30 23.90 -4.07
CA ASP A 9 27.49 24.27 -4.86
C ASP A 9 28.73 23.47 -4.42
N SER A 10 28.56 22.56 -3.45
CA SER A 10 29.64 21.67 -3.00
C SER A 10 29.75 20.48 -3.97
N PRO A 11 30.93 20.15 -4.50
CA PRO A 11 31.14 19.15 -5.55
C PRO A 11 31.12 17.71 -4.99
N GLU A 12 30.15 17.40 -4.12
CA GLU A 12 29.75 16.00 -3.95
C GLU A 12 28.76 15.71 -5.06
N LYS A 13 29.13 14.80 -5.96
CA LYS A 13 28.38 14.35 -7.13
C LYS A 13 26.97 13.89 -6.73
N PHE A 14 26.02 14.81 -6.58
CA PHE A 14 24.62 14.43 -6.52
C PHE A 14 24.25 13.90 -7.90
N ARG A 15 23.73 12.67 -7.95
CA ARG A 15 23.24 12.08 -9.19
C ARG A 15 22.05 12.92 -9.65
N GLU A 16 22.16 13.52 -10.83
CA GLU A 16 21.04 14.20 -11.46
C GLU A 16 20.09 13.14 -12.01
N ILE A 17 18.83 13.23 -11.61
CA ILE A 17 17.79 12.30 -12.04
C ILE A 17 16.92 13.05 -13.05
N GLY A 18 16.94 12.55 -14.29
CA GLY A 18 16.11 13.09 -15.37
C GLY A 18 14.64 12.69 -15.23
N LEU A 19 13.77 13.35 -15.99
CA LEU A 19 12.32 13.08 -16.01
C LEU A 19 11.99 11.61 -16.33
N GLU A 20 12.77 10.97 -17.19
CA GLU A 20 12.56 9.59 -17.64
C GLU A 20 12.79 8.58 -16.50
N GLU A 21 13.87 8.72 -15.74
CA GLU A 21 14.18 7.87 -14.58
C GLU A 21 13.15 8.06 -13.44
N ALA A 22 12.65 9.29 -13.25
CA ALA A 22 11.59 9.57 -12.28
C ALA A 22 10.24 8.96 -12.69
N LYS A 23 9.92 8.95 -13.99
CA LYS A 23 8.71 8.31 -14.52
C LYS A 23 8.78 6.79 -14.38
N ASP A 24 9.93 6.20 -14.68
CA ASP A 24 10.17 4.75 -14.50
C ASP A 24 10.00 4.34 -13.03
N PHE A 25 10.48 5.17 -12.10
CA PHE A 25 10.24 4.95 -10.67
C PHE A 25 8.75 5.03 -10.30
N LEU A 26 8.00 6.00 -10.83
CA LEU A 26 6.55 6.11 -10.58
C LEU A 26 5.76 4.93 -11.16
N ASP A 27 6.13 4.43 -12.34
CA ASP A 27 5.46 3.28 -12.95
C ASP A 27 5.85 1.96 -12.24
N PHE A 28 7.07 1.86 -11.71
CA PHE A 28 7.46 0.80 -10.79
C PHE A 28 6.64 0.86 -9.49
N GLN A 29 6.52 2.04 -8.88
CA GLN A 29 5.71 2.30 -7.69
C GLN A 29 4.23 1.93 -7.90
N LYS A 30 3.63 2.24 -9.06
CA LYS A 30 2.26 1.79 -9.38
C LYS A 30 2.15 0.28 -9.44
N SER A 31 3.11 -0.38 -10.09
CA SER A 31 3.12 -1.84 -10.22
C SER A 31 3.31 -2.52 -8.87
N PHE A 32 4.20 -1.97 -8.05
CA PHE A 32 4.40 -2.34 -6.65
C PHE A 32 3.11 -2.14 -5.84
N ALA A 33 2.46 -0.98 -5.95
CA ALA A 33 1.20 -0.65 -5.27
C ALA A 33 0.08 -1.64 -5.61
N ARG A 34 -0.06 -1.98 -6.90
CA ARG A 34 -1.04 -2.99 -7.37
C ARG A 34 -0.71 -4.38 -6.84
N GLY A 35 0.56 -4.80 -6.92
CA GLY A 35 0.99 -6.11 -6.41
C GLY A 35 0.78 -6.25 -4.90
N MET A 36 1.16 -5.23 -4.14
CA MET A 36 0.93 -5.16 -2.69
C MET A 36 -0.56 -5.16 -2.36
N GLY A 37 -1.35 -4.32 -3.03
CA GLY A 37 -2.79 -4.24 -2.84
C GLY A 37 -3.50 -5.56 -3.12
N LEU A 38 -3.15 -6.23 -4.23
CA LEU A 38 -3.68 -7.56 -4.57
C LEU A 38 -3.30 -8.60 -3.52
N GLY A 39 -2.04 -8.61 -3.08
CA GLY A 39 -1.59 -9.54 -2.04
C GLY A 39 -2.38 -9.38 -0.73
N VAL A 40 -2.60 -8.14 -0.29
CA VAL A 40 -3.40 -7.88 0.92
C VAL A 40 -4.87 -8.25 0.71
N PHE A 41 -5.45 -7.97 -0.46
CA PHE A 41 -6.81 -8.37 -0.80
C PHE A 41 -7.00 -9.90 -0.75
N LEU A 42 -6.06 -10.65 -1.34
CA LEU A 42 -6.02 -12.11 -1.30
C LEU A 42 -5.93 -12.63 0.14
N CYS A 43 -5.11 -11.99 0.99
CA CYS A 43 -5.02 -12.34 2.41
C CYS A 43 -6.33 -12.09 3.18
N ILE A 44 -7.06 -11.01 2.86
CA ILE A 44 -8.34 -10.67 3.52
C ILE A 44 -9.46 -11.60 3.07
N LEU A 45 -9.50 -12.01 1.81
CA LEU A 45 -10.49 -12.98 1.31
C LEU A 45 -10.25 -14.40 1.82
N SER A 46 -9.03 -14.70 2.26
CA SER A 46 -8.65 -16.07 2.58
C SER A 46 -9.42 -16.67 3.78
N PRO A 47 -9.65 -15.95 4.89
CA PRO A 47 -10.50 -16.43 5.97
C PRO A 47 -11.99 -16.52 5.57
N SER A 48 -12.45 -15.67 4.66
CA SER A 48 -13.86 -15.59 4.25
C SER A 48 -14.34 -16.86 3.54
N LEU A 49 -13.46 -17.46 2.73
CA LEU A 49 -13.70 -18.76 2.07
C LEU A 49 -13.78 -19.91 3.07
N LEU A 50 -13.10 -19.80 4.22
CA LEU A 50 -13.12 -20.82 5.26
C LEU A 50 -14.46 -20.84 6.00
N ILE A 51 -15.01 -19.65 6.31
CA ILE A 51 -16.29 -19.49 7.02
C ILE A 51 -17.46 -20.02 6.18
N GLY A 52 -17.42 -19.87 4.85
CA GLY A 52 -18.44 -20.43 3.95
C GLY A 52 -18.40 -21.96 3.81
N ALA A 53 -17.34 -22.62 4.28
CA ALA A 53 -17.14 -24.06 4.16
C ALA A 53 -17.60 -24.85 5.40
N GLU A 54 -18.03 -24.17 6.48
CA GLU A 54 -18.66 -24.80 7.64
C GLU A 54 -20.08 -25.27 7.30
N GLY A 55 -20.17 -26.36 6.54
CA GLY A 55 -21.38 -27.16 6.40
C GLY A 55 -21.34 -28.36 7.33
N GLU A 56 -22.44 -28.66 8.02
CA GLU A 56 -22.55 -29.86 8.86
C GLU A 56 -22.52 -31.14 7.99
N GLY A 57 -21.45 -31.95 8.10
CA GLY A 57 -21.35 -33.23 7.40
C GLY A 57 -19.94 -33.85 7.43
N ALA A 58 -19.85 -35.15 7.14
CA ALA A 58 -18.58 -35.91 7.15
C ALA A 58 -17.52 -35.41 6.15
N LEU A 59 -17.92 -34.61 5.16
CA LEU A 59 -17.04 -33.98 4.17
C LEU A 59 -16.41 -32.67 4.68
N SER A 60 -16.90 -32.14 5.81
CA SER A 60 -16.44 -30.89 6.44
C SER A 60 -14.97 -30.95 6.86
N GLY A 61 -14.50 -32.07 7.41
CA GLY A 61 -13.10 -32.21 7.83
C GLY A 61 -12.11 -32.13 6.66
N ILE A 62 -12.46 -32.68 5.49
CA ILE A 62 -11.63 -32.62 4.28
C ILE A 62 -11.69 -31.22 3.67
N LEU A 63 -12.87 -30.60 3.64
CA LEU A 63 -13.06 -29.27 3.08
C LEU A 63 -12.36 -28.20 3.94
N SER A 64 -12.41 -28.31 5.26
CA SER A 64 -11.68 -27.48 6.20
C SER A 64 -10.17 -27.62 6.05
N ALA A 65 -9.67 -28.85 5.91
CA ALA A 65 -8.24 -29.09 5.69
C ALA A 65 -7.77 -28.52 4.34
N ALA A 66 -8.56 -28.70 3.28
CA ALA A 66 -8.29 -28.11 1.97
C ALA A 66 -8.30 -26.57 2.01
N GLY A 67 -9.25 -25.97 2.74
CA GLY A 67 -9.32 -24.53 2.95
C GLY A 67 -8.09 -23.96 3.66
N MET A 68 -7.59 -24.66 4.70
CA MET A 68 -6.34 -24.29 5.38
C MET A 68 -5.13 -24.35 4.47
N VAL A 69 -5.00 -25.41 3.64
CA VAL A 69 -3.88 -25.52 2.68
C VAL A 69 -3.96 -24.42 1.63
N PHE A 70 -5.15 -24.13 1.10
CA PHE A 70 -5.36 -23.06 0.13
C PHE A 70 -5.01 -21.68 0.72
N LEU A 71 -5.43 -21.42 1.97
CA LEU A 71 -5.09 -20.20 2.69
C LEU A 71 -3.58 -20.02 2.83
N LEU A 72 -2.87 -21.07 3.25
CA LEU A 72 -1.42 -21.03 3.39
C LEU A 72 -0.72 -20.78 2.06
N LEU A 73 -1.21 -21.36 0.96
CA LEU A 73 -0.67 -21.10 -0.38
C LEU A 73 -0.90 -19.65 -0.83
N CYS A 74 -2.08 -19.09 -0.61
CA CYS A 74 -2.38 -17.68 -0.92
C CYS A 74 -1.48 -16.73 -0.12
N VAL A 75 -1.32 -16.97 1.19
CA VAL A 75 -0.44 -16.15 2.05
C VAL A 75 1.01 -16.30 1.60
N ALA A 76 1.48 -17.51 1.29
CA ALA A 76 2.83 -17.73 0.79
C ALA A 76 3.09 -16.99 -0.52
N ALA A 77 2.13 -16.99 -1.46
CA ALA A 77 2.22 -16.24 -2.70
C ALA A 77 2.25 -14.72 -2.44
N ALA A 78 1.39 -14.20 -1.56
CA ALA A 78 1.36 -12.79 -1.19
C ALA A 78 2.68 -12.34 -0.55
N VAL A 79 3.22 -13.11 0.39
CA VAL A 79 4.53 -12.84 1.01
C VAL A 79 5.66 -12.92 -0.02
N GLY A 80 5.60 -13.88 -0.96
CA GLY A 80 6.55 -13.98 -2.07
C GLY A 80 6.55 -12.74 -2.96
N LEU A 81 5.36 -12.23 -3.30
CA LEU A 81 5.17 -10.96 -4.01
C LEU A 81 5.75 -9.80 -3.19
N PHE A 82 5.45 -9.72 -1.89
CA PHE A 82 5.95 -8.65 -1.02
C PHE A 82 7.48 -8.66 -0.93
N ILE A 83 8.10 -9.83 -0.83
CA ILE A 83 9.56 -9.97 -0.80
C ILE A 83 10.15 -9.60 -2.17
N TYR A 84 9.61 -10.12 -3.28
CA TYR A 84 10.10 -9.83 -4.63
C TYR A 84 10.06 -8.32 -4.92
N TYR A 85 8.92 -7.69 -4.66
CA TYR A 85 8.71 -6.27 -4.84
C TYR A 85 9.53 -5.44 -3.83
N GLY A 86 9.68 -5.91 -2.59
CA GLY A 86 10.53 -5.28 -1.58
C GLY A 86 12.03 -5.32 -1.93
N MET A 87 12.49 -6.41 -2.55
CA MET A 87 13.85 -6.53 -3.08
C MET A 87 14.08 -5.60 -4.27
N LYS A 88 13.13 -5.53 -5.21
CA LYS A 88 13.22 -4.56 -6.32
C LYS A 88 13.18 -3.10 -5.86
N THR A 89 12.47 -2.81 -4.77
CA THR A 89 12.49 -1.48 -4.15
C THR A 89 13.87 -1.12 -3.60
N LYS A 90 14.71 -2.09 -3.21
CA LYS A 90 16.10 -1.82 -2.80
C LYS A 90 16.97 -1.32 -3.94
N GLU A 91 16.70 -1.71 -5.19
CA GLU A 91 17.42 -1.14 -6.34
C GLU A 91 17.20 0.36 -6.47
N PHE A 92 16.02 0.85 -6.06
CA PHE A 92 15.69 2.27 -5.99
C PHE A 92 15.98 2.90 -4.61
N SER A 93 16.67 2.20 -3.69
CA SER A 93 16.95 2.74 -2.35
C SER A 93 17.85 3.97 -2.40
N TYR A 94 18.62 4.17 -3.47
CA TYR A 94 19.43 5.39 -3.66
C TYR A 94 18.56 6.66 -3.68
N LEU A 95 17.34 6.60 -4.22
CA LEU A 95 16.36 7.70 -4.14
C LEU A 95 15.93 7.98 -2.69
N ASN A 96 15.88 6.96 -1.84
CA ASN A 96 15.47 7.07 -0.44
C ASN A 96 16.62 7.45 0.50
N GLU A 97 17.84 7.03 0.23
CA GLU A 97 18.98 7.15 1.14
C GLU A 97 19.90 8.32 0.79
N GLU A 98 20.10 8.58 -0.50
CA GLU A 98 21.00 9.64 -0.95
C GLU A 98 20.21 10.93 -1.25
N PRO A 99 20.80 12.10 -0.97
CA PRO A 99 20.34 13.36 -1.56
C PRO A 99 20.59 13.33 -3.07
N PHE A 100 19.56 13.60 -3.87
CA PHE A 100 19.66 13.70 -5.33
C PHE A 100 19.12 15.05 -5.78
N ARG A 101 19.54 15.51 -6.97
CA ARG A 101 18.91 16.66 -7.62
C ARG A 101 17.99 16.15 -8.72
N LEU A 102 16.71 16.52 -8.63
CA LEU A 102 15.90 16.54 -9.84
C LEU A 102 16.37 17.70 -10.69
N GLU A 103 16.35 17.46 -12.00
CA GLU A 103 16.36 18.53 -12.98
C GLU A 103 15.17 19.47 -12.71
N GLU A 104 15.39 20.78 -12.78
CA GLU A 104 14.40 21.80 -12.40
C GLU A 104 13.07 21.61 -13.14
N PHE A 105 13.15 21.24 -14.44
CA PHE A 105 12.00 20.90 -15.27
C PHE A 105 11.29 19.60 -14.85
N ALA A 106 12.02 18.59 -14.37
CA ALA A 106 11.45 17.34 -13.90
C ALA A 106 10.75 17.52 -12.55
N GLY A 107 11.29 18.39 -11.67
CA GLY A 107 10.68 18.76 -10.40
C GLY A 107 9.32 19.43 -10.57
N ASP A 108 9.25 20.47 -11.41
CA ASP A 108 8.00 21.21 -11.67
C ASP A 108 6.91 20.34 -12.29
N TYR A 109 7.29 19.41 -13.18
CA TYR A 109 6.34 18.49 -13.82
C TYR A 109 5.76 17.49 -12.81
N ILE A 110 6.61 16.93 -11.95
CA ILE A 110 6.20 15.93 -10.95
C ILE A 110 5.44 16.60 -9.81
N GLU A 111 5.77 17.84 -9.45
CA GLU A 111 5.01 18.63 -8.47
C GLU A 111 3.60 18.93 -8.98
N LYS A 112 3.44 19.36 -10.24
CA LYS A 112 2.12 19.53 -10.84
C LYS A 112 1.32 18.23 -10.90
N LEU A 113 1.97 17.12 -11.30
CA LEU A 113 1.31 15.81 -11.36
C LEU A 113 0.89 15.31 -9.96
N ALA A 114 1.69 15.62 -8.94
CA ALA A 114 1.36 15.34 -7.56
C ALA A 114 0.19 16.22 -7.09
N GLU A 115 0.24 17.54 -7.31
CA GLU A 115 -0.81 18.49 -6.91
C GLU A 115 -2.17 18.17 -7.55
N ASP A 116 -2.19 17.85 -8.85
CA ASP A 116 -3.40 17.45 -9.57
C ASP A 116 -4.04 16.19 -8.97
N ASN A 117 -3.23 15.29 -8.40
CA ASN A 117 -3.70 14.04 -7.82
C ASN A 117 -3.70 14.02 -6.27
N GLU A 118 -3.18 15.03 -5.58
CA GLU A 118 -3.08 15.08 -4.11
C GLU A 118 -4.46 15.00 -3.46
N GLY A 119 -5.45 15.68 -4.06
CA GLY A 119 -6.85 15.61 -3.66
C GLY A 119 -7.43 14.21 -3.84
N ALA A 120 -7.19 13.58 -4.99
CA ALA A 120 -7.68 12.24 -5.29
C ALA A 120 -7.04 11.17 -4.38
N PHE A 121 -5.74 11.26 -4.10
CA PHE A 121 -5.04 10.34 -3.20
C PHE A 121 -5.54 10.46 -1.77
N ARG A 122 -5.72 11.70 -1.28
CA ARG A 122 -6.22 11.94 0.07
C ARG A 122 -7.64 11.41 0.23
N VAL A 123 -8.49 11.63 -0.77
CA VAL A 123 -9.87 11.12 -0.77
C VAL A 123 -9.92 9.60 -0.91
N GLN A 124 -9.07 8.96 -1.73
CA GLN A 124 -9.02 7.50 -1.85
C GLN A 124 -8.55 6.80 -0.58
N ILE A 125 -7.52 7.34 0.10
CA ILE A 125 -7.03 6.79 1.36
C ILE A 125 -8.10 6.98 2.45
N MET A 126 -8.67 8.19 2.57
CA MET A 126 -9.72 8.48 3.54
C MET A 126 -10.97 7.64 3.29
N SER A 127 -11.40 7.49 2.03
CA SER A 127 -12.57 6.68 1.69
C SER A 127 -12.36 5.21 2.05
N GLY A 128 -11.17 4.65 1.79
CA GLY A 128 -10.84 3.27 2.17
C GLY A 128 -10.96 3.03 3.67
N VAL A 129 -10.44 3.95 4.50
CA VAL A 129 -10.52 3.86 5.97
C VAL A 129 -11.96 4.01 6.46
N VAL A 130 -12.70 4.99 5.93
CA VAL A 130 -14.09 5.22 6.31
C VAL A 130 -14.98 4.03 5.92
N PHE A 131 -14.79 3.45 4.73
CA PHE A 131 -15.49 2.22 4.33
C PHE A 131 -15.17 1.03 5.24
N CYS A 132 -13.91 0.87 5.67
CA CYS A 132 -13.55 -0.18 6.63
C CYS A 132 -14.26 0.02 7.99
N MET A 133 -14.37 1.27 8.48
CA MET A 133 -15.05 1.56 9.74
C MET A 133 -16.56 1.34 9.65
N ILE A 134 -17.20 1.75 8.55
CA ILE A 134 -18.63 1.54 8.32
C ILE A 134 -18.95 0.05 8.20
N SER A 135 -18.06 -0.75 7.60
CA SER A 135 -18.20 -2.21 7.48
C SER A 135 -18.33 -2.92 8.83
N MET A 136 -17.76 -2.37 9.90
CA MET A 136 -17.83 -2.99 11.23
C MET A 136 -19.19 -2.80 11.91
N LEU A 137 -19.95 -1.75 11.53
CA LEU A 137 -21.22 -1.42 12.19
C LEU A 137 -22.32 -2.48 11.98
N PRO A 138 -22.57 -2.99 10.75
CA PRO A 138 -23.54 -4.06 10.53
C PRO A 138 -23.24 -5.31 11.35
N ALA A 139 -21.98 -5.73 11.47
CA ALA A 139 -21.63 -6.93 12.24
C ALA A 139 -22.07 -6.81 13.71
N VAL A 140 -21.78 -5.68 14.35
CA VAL A 140 -22.12 -5.44 15.77
C VAL A 140 -23.63 -5.38 15.99
N VAL A 141 -24.35 -4.71 15.08
CA VAL A 141 -25.81 -4.57 15.18
C VAL A 141 -26.52 -5.91 15.00
N PHE A 142 -26.06 -6.76 14.09
CA PHE A 142 -26.64 -8.09 13.87
C PHE A 142 -26.44 -9.03 15.07
N ASP A 143 -25.27 -8.97 15.71
CA ASP A 143 -24.94 -9.74 16.91
C ASP A 143 -25.85 -9.33 18.09
N GLU A 144 -26.02 -8.03 18.33
CA GLU A 144 -26.91 -7.53 19.40
C GLU A 144 -28.41 -7.76 19.13
N LEU A 145 -28.86 -7.73 17.87
CA LEU A 145 -30.26 -8.00 17.53
C LEU A 145 -30.65 -9.48 17.66
N GLY A 146 -29.69 -10.40 17.83
CA GLY A 146 -29.96 -11.83 17.97
C GLY A 146 -30.65 -12.44 16.75
N LEU A 147 -30.45 -11.89 15.55
CA LEU A 147 -30.96 -12.42 14.29
C LEU A 147 -30.17 -13.68 13.90
N SER A 148 -30.46 -14.79 14.58
CA SER A 148 -29.71 -16.06 14.48
C SER A 148 -30.10 -16.89 13.24
N LEU A 149 -30.02 -16.30 12.06
CA LEU A 149 -30.12 -17.04 10.80
C LEU A 149 -28.71 -17.35 10.29
N PRO A 150 -28.20 -18.59 10.44
CA PRO A 150 -26.80 -18.92 10.13
C PRO A 150 -26.44 -18.66 8.65
N LEU A 151 -27.41 -18.77 7.73
CA LEU A 151 -27.21 -18.43 6.31
C LEU A 151 -27.00 -16.94 6.09
N VAL A 152 -27.70 -16.08 6.85
CA VAL A 152 -27.59 -14.62 6.74
C VAL A 152 -26.30 -14.14 7.38
N GLU A 153 -25.90 -14.74 8.50
CA GLU A 153 -24.66 -14.43 9.21
C GLU A 153 -23.42 -14.75 8.36
N ASN A 154 -23.36 -15.95 7.77
CA ASN A 154 -22.25 -16.34 6.88
C ASN A 154 -22.19 -15.44 5.64
N LEU A 155 -23.33 -15.13 5.02
CA LEU A 155 -23.39 -14.23 3.87
C LEU A 155 -22.93 -12.82 4.23
N LEU A 156 -23.36 -12.30 5.38
CA LEU A 156 -22.97 -10.98 5.87
C LEU A 156 -21.46 -10.92 6.10
N MET A 157 -20.87 -11.92 6.77
CA MET A 157 -19.42 -11.98 6.97
C MET A 157 -18.67 -11.94 5.64
N VAL A 158 -19.06 -12.74 4.64
CA VAL A 158 -18.41 -12.72 3.32
C VAL A 158 -18.49 -11.35 2.66
N VAL A 159 -19.65 -10.69 2.71
CA VAL A 159 -19.84 -9.34 2.15
C VAL A 159 -18.99 -8.30 2.89
N LEU A 160 -18.91 -8.37 4.21
CA LEU A 160 -18.11 -7.45 5.03
C LEU A 160 -16.61 -7.60 4.75
N PHE A 161 -16.11 -8.84 4.66
CA PHE A 161 -14.72 -9.10 4.30
C PHE A 161 -14.39 -8.61 2.88
N PHE A 162 -15.33 -8.75 1.93
CA PHE A 162 -15.15 -8.23 0.58
C PHE A 162 -15.07 -6.68 0.55
N LEU A 163 -15.95 -6.01 1.31
CA LEU A 163 -15.93 -4.54 1.49
C LEU A 163 -14.61 -4.06 2.13
N VAL A 164 -14.17 -4.74 3.19
CA VAL A 164 -12.87 -4.45 3.83
C VAL A 164 -11.73 -4.67 2.86
N GLY A 165 -11.76 -5.76 2.07
CA GLY A 165 -10.78 -6.03 1.04
C GLY A 165 -10.66 -4.88 0.03
N ILE A 166 -11.79 -4.37 -0.48
CA ILE A 166 -11.80 -3.22 -1.40
C ILE A 166 -11.23 -1.98 -0.71
N GLY A 167 -11.64 -1.70 0.53
CA GLY A 167 -11.16 -0.54 1.30
C GLY A 167 -9.65 -0.57 1.51
N VAL A 168 -9.10 -1.73 1.88
CA VAL A 168 -7.67 -1.92 2.08
C VAL A 168 -6.91 -1.88 0.75
N PHE A 169 -7.46 -2.40 -0.34
CA PHE A 169 -6.87 -2.27 -1.68
C PHE A 169 -6.70 -0.80 -2.07
N CYS A 170 -7.77 0.00 -1.92
CA CYS A 170 -7.71 1.44 -2.20
C CYS A 170 -6.74 2.18 -1.28
N PHE A 171 -6.71 1.82 0.01
CA PHE A 171 -5.80 2.40 0.99
C PHE A 171 -4.33 2.10 0.67
N VAL A 172 -3.99 0.84 0.37
CA VAL A 172 -2.63 0.41 0.02
C VAL A 172 -2.21 1.03 -1.30
N TYR A 173 -3.09 1.06 -2.31
CA TYR A 173 -2.79 1.66 -3.60
C TYR A 173 -2.52 3.16 -3.47
N GLY A 174 -3.41 3.91 -2.81
CA GLY A 174 -3.26 5.34 -2.60
C GLY A 174 -2.06 5.69 -1.71
N GLY A 175 -1.82 4.90 -0.66
CA GLY A 175 -0.74 5.11 0.30
C GLY A 175 0.65 4.93 -0.33
N ILE A 176 0.84 3.85 -1.10
CA ILE A 176 2.09 3.59 -1.81
C ILE A 176 2.30 4.65 -2.88
N PHE A 177 1.29 4.91 -3.72
CA PHE A 177 1.44 5.83 -4.84
C PHE A 177 1.76 7.27 -4.37
N LYS A 178 1.12 7.73 -3.29
CA LYS A 178 1.46 9.01 -2.64
C LYS A 178 2.89 9.02 -2.09
N SER A 179 3.33 7.92 -1.48
CA SER A 179 4.70 7.77 -0.96
C SER A 179 5.75 7.92 -2.07
N GLY A 180 5.49 7.40 -3.27
CA GLY A 180 6.38 7.59 -4.43
C GLY A 180 6.60 9.06 -4.81
N PHE A 181 5.56 9.87 -4.79
CA PHE A 181 5.68 11.32 -5.03
C PHE A 181 6.42 12.03 -3.90
N ASP A 182 6.16 11.67 -2.64
CA ASP A 182 6.86 12.25 -1.48
C ASP A 182 8.37 11.96 -1.49
N VAL A 183 8.79 10.80 -2.02
CA VAL A 183 10.19 10.42 -2.23
C VAL A 183 10.83 11.31 -3.30
N LEU A 184 10.20 11.43 -4.48
CA LEU A 184 10.72 12.22 -5.60
C LEU A 184 10.80 13.71 -5.26
N LEU A 185 9.76 14.27 -4.64
CA LEU A 185 9.73 15.69 -4.24
C LEU A 185 10.51 15.96 -2.95
N GLN A 186 11.09 14.92 -2.33
CA GLN A 186 11.78 14.99 -1.04
C GLN A 186 10.96 15.75 0.03
N ARG A 187 9.64 15.57 0.03
CA ARG A 187 8.70 16.16 0.99
C ARG A 187 8.65 15.31 2.27
N GLY A 188 8.15 15.91 3.36
CA GLY A 188 7.90 15.19 4.63
C GLY A 188 9.15 14.60 5.31
N GLU A 189 9.23 13.27 5.36
CA GLU A 189 10.34 12.53 5.98
C GLU A 189 11.59 12.43 5.10
N TYR A 190 11.45 12.62 3.79
CA TYR A 190 12.52 12.46 2.81
C TYR A 190 13.31 13.75 2.53
N LYS A 191 13.01 14.84 3.26
CA LYS A 191 13.76 16.12 3.18
C LYS A 191 15.26 15.89 3.37
N ILE A 192 16.08 16.49 2.49
CA ILE A 192 17.55 16.49 2.53
C ILE A 192 18.10 16.75 3.94
N LYS A 193 17.51 17.70 4.67
CA LYS A 193 17.92 18.06 6.04
C LYS A 193 17.73 16.93 7.06
N LYS A 194 16.71 16.08 6.91
CA LYS A 194 16.48 14.92 7.79
C LYS A 194 17.42 13.76 7.42
N LYS A 195 17.69 13.53 6.13
CA LYS A 195 18.67 12.53 5.66
C LYS A 195 20.08 12.84 6.17
N LEU A 196 20.53 14.09 6.01
CA LEU A 196 21.83 14.57 6.54
C LEU A 196 21.94 14.44 8.06
N LYS A 197 20.86 14.69 8.82
CA LYS A 197 20.84 14.56 10.27
C LYS A 197 20.88 13.10 10.75
N ARG A 198 20.38 12.14 9.95
CA ARG A 198 20.49 10.70 10.22
C ARG A 198 21.90 10.19 9.93
N MET A 199 22.54 10.66 8.86
CA MET A 199 23.92 10.32 8.53
C MET A 199 24.91 10.83 9.57
N ASN A 200 24.76 12.06 10.06
CA ASN A 200 25.63 12.64 11.10
C ASN A 200 25.42 12.05 12.51
N LYS A 201 24.52 11.07 12.68
CA LYS A 201 24.24 10.42 13.96
C LYS A 201 24.73 8.97 14.02
N LYS A 202 25.28 8.45 12.92
CA LYS A 202 26.09 7.23 12.88
C LYS A 202 27.55 7.61 13.05
#